data_AF-G0V225-F1
#
_entry.id   AF-G0V225-F1
#
_cell.length_a   1.000
_cell.length_b   1.000
_cell.length_c   1.000
_cell.angle_alpha   90.00
_cell.angle_beta   90.00
_cell.angle_gamma   90.00
#
_symmetry.space_group_name_H-M   'P 1'
#
loop_
_entity.id
_entity.type
_entity.pdbx_description
1 polymer ?
#
loop_
_entity_poly.entity_id
_entity_poly.type
_entity_poly.pdbx_seq_one_letter_code
_entity_poly.pdbx_strand_id
1 'polypeptide(L)'
;MCDHRLQDATRPTYDELVLQWIDNAKGLCKEDRLRVLQTTKDNLSAQANARAVETRARAQSLLMELEADVDPATRRERAVAVSTGTNASTIRECLSQSCMMAVRFGHRTVQRLANVENVAAALADHNSKAKGYWGVSGEPRTCLTPSSAGAGVFVWTRFATDYEGEVITFYDEHLFDDFEHVRCIQRTLVADNVLAEEDIRSVMFSNDP
;
A
#
# COMPACT_ATOMS: atom_id res chain seq x y z
N MET A 1 43.20 -44.52 18.76
CA MET A 1 42.18 -43.50 19.04
C MET A 1 42.41 -42.38 18.06
N CYS A 2 41.65 -42.36 16.96
CA CYS A 2 41.83 -41.39 15.87
C CYS A 2 40.67 -40.40 15.85
N ASP A 3 41.01 -39.16 15.55
CA ASP A 3 40.20 -37.93 15.57
C ASP A 3 38.77 -38.06 15.05
N HIS A 4 37.80 -37.73 15.90
CA HIS A 4 36.40 -37.48 15.54
C HIS A 4 36.06 -35.99 15.38
N ARG A 5 37.04 -35.09 15.23
CA ARG A 5 36.82 -33.63 15.27
C ARG A 5 36.91 -32.89 13.92
N LEU A 6 36.85 -33.59 12.78
CA LEU A 6 36.96 -32.95 11.46
C LEU A 6 35.77 -33.19 10.50
N GLN A 7 34.59 -33.59 10.99
CA GLN A 7 33.45 -33.92 10.12
C GLN A 7 32.28 -32.90 10.06
N ASP A 8 32.29 -31.80 10.82
CA ASP A 8 31.11 -30.90 10.88
C ASP A 8 31.14 -29.69 9.93
N ALA A 9 32.23 -29.47 9.17
CA ALA A 9 32.37 -28.30 8.31
C ALA A 9 31.67 -28.42 6.93
N THR A 10 31.23 -29.61 6.53
CA THR A 10 30.71 -29.86 5.16
C THR A 10 29.20 -29.98 5.06
N ARG A 11 28.48 -30.13 6.19
CA ARG A 11 27.02 -30.23 6.17
C ARG A 11 26.40 -28.85 6.30
N PRO A 12 25.43 -28.48 5.43
CA PRO A 12 24.73 -27.22 5.56
C PRO A 12 23.97 -27.16 6.89
N THR A 13 23.99 -26.00 7.54
CA THR A 13 23.21 -25.78 8.77
C THR A 13 21.72 -25.69 8.45
N TYR A 14 20.88 -25.79 9.48
CA TYR A 14 19.43 -25.59 9.31
C TYR A 14 19.12 -24.22 8.68
N ASP A 15 19.76 -23.15 9.16
CA ASP A 15 19.56 -21.79 8.63
C ASP A 15 19.98 -21.67 7.15
N GLU A 16 21.09 -22.31 6.76
CA GLU A 16 21.52 -22.35 5.36
C GLU A 16 20.54 -23.12 4.45
N LEU A 17 19.97 -24.22 4.94
CA LEU A 17 18.92 -24.96 4.25
C LEU A 17 17.63 -24.15 4.12
N VAL A 18 17.27 -23.37 5.16
CA VAL A 18 16.12 -22.46 5.13
C VAL A 18 16.31 -21.38 4.07
N LEU A 19 17.48 -20.75 3.99
CA LEU A 19 17.76 -19.75 2.95
C LEU A 19 17.74 -20.35 1.54
N GLN A 20 18.35 -21.53 1.35
CA GLN A 20 18.27 -22.25 0.07
C GLN A 20 16.84 -22.62 -0.32
N TRP A 21 16.00 -22.97 0.65
CA TRP A 21 14.60 -23.25 0.41
C TRP A 21 13.84 -21.99 0.03
N ILE A 22 14.03 -20.86 0.73
CA ILE A 22 13.38 -19.57 0.40
C ILE A 22 13.69 -19.14 -1.04
N ASP A 23 14.95 -19.28 -1.47
CA ASP A 23 15.38 -18.95 -2.83
C ASP A 23 14.65 -19.79 -3.91
N ASN A 24 14.26 -21.02 -3.58
CA ASN A 24 13.70 -21.99 -4.53
C ASN A 24 12.19 -22.26 -4.32
N ALA A 25 11.60 -21.75 -3.25
CA ALA A 25 10.25 -22.10 -2.83
C ALA A 25 9.21 -21.46 -3.74
N LYS A 26 8.64 -22.26 -4.64
CA LYS A 26 7.46 -21.87 -5.43
C LYS A 26 6.21 -21.99 -4.52
N GLY A 27 5.47 -20.90 -4.35
CA GLY A 27 4.17 -20.91 -3.66
C GLY A 27 4.11 -20.28 -2.26
N LEU A 28 5.23 -19.78 -1.70
CA LEU A 28 5.15 -18.91 -0.51
C LEU A 28 4.86 -17.46 -0.90
N CYS A 29 3.94 -16.83 -0.17
CA CYS A 29 3.70 -15.39 -0.29
C CYS A 29 4.89 -14.59 0.27
N LYS A 30 4.99 -13.33 -0.14
CA LYS A 30 6.07 -12.41 0.25
C LYS A 30 6.15 -12.22 1.76
N GLU A 31 5.02 -12.09 2.45
CA GLU A 31 4.97 -11.92 3.91
C GLU A 31 5.59 -13.11 4.65
N ASP A 32 5.25 -14.34 4.26
CA ASP A 32 5.81 -15.53 4.89
C ASP A 32 7.31 -15.66 4.61
N ARG A 33 7.76 -15.31 3.41
CA ARG A 33 9.20 -15.27 3.08
C ARG A 33 9.93 -14.23 3.94
N LEU A 34 9.39 -13.02 4.07
CA LEU A 34 9.94 -11.98 4.95
C LEU A 34 9.97 -12.44 6.42
N ARG A 35 8.89 -13.06 6.91
CA ARG A 35 8.81 -13.57 8.29
C ARG A 35 9.85 -14.64 8.57
N VAL A 36 10.03 -15.60 7.66
CA VAL A 36 11.04 -16.66 7.79
C VAL A 36 12.44 -16.06 7.72
N LEU A 37 12.71 -15.14 6.78
CA LEU A 37 14.02 -14.48 6.65
C LEU A 37 14.37 -13.64 7.90
N GLN A 38 13.42 -12.87 8.43
CA GLN A 38 13.59 -12.07 9.64
C GLN A 38 13.84 -12.97 10.86
N THR A 39 13.06 -14.03 11.03
CA THR A 39 13.27 -15.02 12.10
C THR A 39 14.64 -15.69 12.00
N THR A 40 15.06 -16.05 10.79
CA THR A 40 16.39 -16.66 10.53
C THR A 40 17.51 -15.69 10.89
N LYS A 41 17.39 -14.42 10.48
CA LYS A 41 18.35 -13.36 10.83
C LYS A 41 18.44 -13.12 12.34
N ASP A 42 17.31 -13.11 13.04
CA ASP A 42 17.26 -12.89 14.48
C ASP A 42 17.90 -14.06 15.25
N ASN A 43 17.63 -15.31 14.84
CA ASN A 43 18.27 -16.50 15.39
C ASN A 43 19.79 -16.52 15.18
N LEU A 44 20.25 -16.08 14.01
CA LEU A 44 21.68 -15.97 13.70
C LEU A 44 22.36 -14.82 14.44
N SER A 45 21.62 -13.79 14.86
CA SER A 45 22.18 -12.65 15.60
C SER A 45 22.65 -13.01 17.00
N ALA A 46 22.16 -14.12 17.56
CA ALA A 46 22.64 -14.69 18.83
C ALA A 46 23.95 -15.49 18.67
N GLN A 47 24.41 -15.76 17.45
CA GLN A 47 25.58 -16.58 17.17
C GLN A 47 26.75 -15.73 16.64
N ALA A 48 27.91 -15.82 17.28
CA ALA A 48 29.10 -15.03 16.93
C ALA A 48 30.11 -15.77 16.04
N ASN A 49 29.81 -16.99 15.59
CA ASN A 49 30.73 -17.75 14.74
C ASN A 49 30.74 -17.20 13.30
N ALA A 50 31.88 -17.31 12.61
CA ALA A 50 32.07 -16.70 11.28
C ALA A 50 31.04 -17.19 10.24
N ARG A 51 30.63 -18.46 10.33
CA ARG A 51 29.62 -19.06 9.46
C ARG A 51 28.25 -18.41 9.66
N ALA A 52 27.83 -18.21 10.90
CA ALA A 52 26.59 -17.50 11.22
C ALA A 52 26.60 -16.03 10.76
N VAL A 53 27.76 -15.36 10.80
CA VAL A 53 27.89 -13.99 10.28
C VAL A 53 27.64 -13.95 8.77
N GLU A 54 28.18 -14.90 8.01
CA GLU A 54 27.97 -15.02 6.56
C GLU A 54 26.51 -15.36 6.22
N THR A 55 25.93 -16.36 6.90
CA THR A 55 24.52 -16.73 6.72
C THR A 55 23.60 -15.54 7.04
N ARG A 56 23.91 -14.76 8.08
CA ARG A 56 23.15 -13.55 8.45
C ARG A 56 23.26 -12.47 7.39
N ALA A 57 24.44 -12.25 6.82
CA ALA A 57 24.63 -11.29 5.73
C ALA A 57 23.80 -11.68 4.49
N ARG A 58 23.75 -12.98 4.16
CA ARG A 58 22.89 -13.49 3.08
C ARG A 58 21.40 -13.30 3.37
N ALA A 59 20.93 -13.65 4.58
CA ALA A 59 19.55 -13.40 4.99
C ALA A 59 19.19 -11.91 4.89
N GLN A 60 20.12 -11.03 5.28
CA GLN A 60 19.96 -9.58 5.17
C GLN A 60 19.91 -9.08 3.72
N SER A 61 20.69 -9.67 2.80
CA SER A 61 20.61 -9.35 1.36
C SER A 61 19.25 -9.75 0.78
N LEU A 62 18.79 -10.97 1.07
CA LEU A 62 17.49 -11.47 0.60
C LEU A 62 16.32 -10.67 1.17
N LEU A 63 16.42 -10.21 2.42
CA LEU A 63 15.45 -9.26 3.00
C LEU A 63 15.42 -7.97 2.20
N MET A 64 16.58 -7.36 1.96
CA MET A 64 16.66 -6.12 1.20
C MET A 64 16.16 -6.29 -0.24
N GLU A 65 16.44 -7.42 -0.89
CA GLU A 65 15.96 -7.74 -2.23
C GLU A 65 14.43 -7.92 -2.25
N LEU A 66 13.86 -8.69 -1.32
CA LEU A 66 12.40 -8.82 -1.21
C LEU A 66 11.70 -7.50 -0.88
N GLU A 67 12.31 -6.68 -0.02
CA GLU A 67 11.81 -5.35 0.33
C GLU A 67 11.93 -4.38 -0.86
N ALA A 68 12.98 -4.52 -1.67
CA ALA A 68 13.23 -3.72 -2.88
C ALA A 68 12.38 -4.15 -4.09
N ASP A 69 11.79 -5.34 -4.07
CA ASP A 69 10.90 -5.87 -5.14
C ASP A 69 9.51 -5.17 -5.19
N VAL A 70 9.43 -3.97 -4.63
CA VAL A 70 8.30 -3.05 -4.72
C VAL A 70 8.77 -1.83 -5.47
N ASP A 71 8.35 -1.67 -6.73
CA ASP A 71 8.61 -0.43 -7.44
C ASP A 71 7.71 0.70 -6.87
N PRO A 72 8.29 1.71 -6.19
CA PRO A 72 7.51 2.80 -5.64
C PRO A 72 6.90 3.69 -6.74
N ALA A 73 7.38 3.63 -7.98
CA ALA A 73 6.72 4.28 -9.11
C ALA A 73 5.42 3.56 -9.47
N THR A 74 5.46 2.23 -9.64
CA THR A 74 4.29 1.39 -9.87
C THR A 74 3.19 1.59 -8.81
N ARG A 75 3.55 1.64 -7.51
CA ARG A 75 2.57 1.94 -6.45
C ARG A 75 1.94 3.32 -6.60
N ARG A 76 2.73 4.34 -6.97
CA ARG A 76 2.21 5.69 -7.20
C ARG A 76 1.28 5.73 -8.40
N GLU A 77 1.64 5.11 -9.51
CA GLU A 77 0.81 5.02 -10.71
C GLU A 77 -0.54 4.38 -10.39
N ARG A 78 -0.52 3.25 -9.67
CA ARG A 78 -1.75 2.55 -9.24
C ARG A 78 -2.59 3.40 -8.29
N ALA A 79 -1.98 4.04 -7.29
CA ALA A 79 -2.69 4.93 -6.38
C ALA A 79 -3.35 6.10 -7.12
N VAL A 80 -2.67 6.71 -8.09
CA VAL A 80 -3.22 7.79 -8.94
C VAL A 80 -4.37 7.28 -9.80
N ALA A 81 -4.24 6.10 -10.40
CA ALA A 81 -5.29 5.48 -11.20
C ALA A 81 -6.57 5.24 -10.36
N VAL A 82 -6.42 4.76 -9.12
CA VAL A 82 -7.53 4.57 -8.18
C VAL A 82 -8.13 5.92 -7.73
N SER A 83 -7.28 6.90 -7.41
CA SER A 83 -7.72 8.21 -6.87
C SER A 83 -8.44 9.07 -7.90
N THR A 84 -8.15 8.89 -9.18
CA THR A 84 -8.68 9.74 -10.26
C THR A 84 -9.55 9.00 -11.28
N GLY A 85 -9.55 7.67 -11.27
CA GLY A 85 -10.31 6.85 -12.19
C GLY A 85 -11.81 7.10 -12.07
N THR A 86 -12.51 7.13 -13.20
CA THR A 86 -13.98 7.27 -13.27
C THR A 86 -14.67 5.99 -13.71
N ASN A 87 -13.91 4.94 -14.01
CA ASN A 87 -14.43 3.64 -14.39
C ASN A 87 -14.22 2.63 -13.25
N ALA A 88 -15.33 2.14 -12.67
CA ALA A 88 -15.31 1.19 -11.57
C ALA A 88 -14.59 -0.12 -11.93
N SER A 89 -14.73 -0.64 -13.15
CA SER A 89 -14.10 -1.92 -13.52
C SER A 89 -12.58 -1.82 -13.54
N THR A 90 -12.04 -0.71 -14.06
CA THR A 90 -10.60 -0.44 -14.07
C THR A 90 -10.05 -0.15 -12.68
N ILE A 91 -10.79 0.61 -11.85
CA ILE A 91 -10.39 0.85 -10.46
C ILE A 91 -10.32 -0.47 -9.71
N ARG A 92 -11.32 -1.34 -9.87
CA ARG A 92 -11.40 -2.64 -9.20
C ARG A 92 -10.23 -3.55 -9.50
N GLU A 93 -9.70 -3.55 -10.73
CA GLU A 93 -8.48 -4.30 -11.08
C GLU A 93 -7.24 -3.86 -10.29
N CYS A 94 -7.27 -2.64 -9.73
CA CYS A 94 -6.22 -2.12 -8.89
C CYS A 94 -6.37 -2.48 -7.40
N LEU A 95 -7.54 -2.96 -6.99
CA LEU A 95 -7.90 -3.20 -5.59
C LEU A 95 -7.72 -4.67 -5.21
N SER A 96 -7.45 -4.92 -3.93
CA SER A 96 -7.50 -6.27 -3.37
C SER A 96 -8.96 -6.71 -3.19
N GLN A 97 -9.20 -8.03 -3.17
CA GLN A 97 -10.55 -8.58 -2.96
C GLN A 97 -11.17 -8.20 -1.60
N SER A 98 -10.32 -7.92 -0.61
CA SER A 98 -10.69 -7.50 0.73
C SER A 98 -10.63 -5.99 0.93
N CYS A 99 -10.50 -5.22 -0.15
CA CYS A 99 -10.29 -3.78 -0.05
C CYS A 99 -11.41 -3.08 0.74
N MET A 100 -11.00 -2.24 1.67
CA MET A 100 -11.89 -1.38 2.45
C MET A 100 -11.65 0.08 2.12
N MET A 101 -12.71 0.88 2.18
CA MET A 101 -12.60 2.33 2.06
C MET A 101 -13.34 3.02 3.22
N ALA A 102 -12.70 4.02 3.80
CA ALA A 102 -13.33 4.98 4.68
C ALA A 102 -13.32 6.35 4.00
N VAL A 103 -14.48 6.98 3.90
CA VAL A 103 -14.63 8.35 3.40
C VAL A 103 -14.84 9.28 4.59
N ARG A 104 -14.08 10.35 4.63
CA ARG A 104 -14.09 11.38 5.66
C ARG A 104 -14.37 12.72 5.03
N PHE A 105 -15.12 13.54 5.75
CA PHE A 105 -15.28 14.96 5.46
C PHE A 105 -14.72 15.72 6.66
N GLY A 106 -13.60 16.42 6.45
CA GLY A 106 -12.75 16.88 7.54
C GLY A 106 -12.39 15.73 8.50
N HIS A 107 -12.70 15.89 9.79
CA HIS A 107 -12.39 14.88 10.80
C HIS A 107 -13.43 13.74 10.90
N ARG A 108 -14.64 13.92 10.33
CA ARG A 108 -15.78 13.01 10.50
C ARG A 108 -15.78 11.92 9.42
N THR A 109 -15.88 10.66 9.83
CA THR A 109 -16.20 9.57 8.89
C THR A 109 -17.66 9.65 8.47
N VAL A 110 -17.91 9.70 7.16
CA VAL A 110 -19.24 9.81 6.57
C VAL A 110 -19.68 8.53 5.85
N GLN A 111 -18.72 7.72 5.39
CA GLN A 111 -19.01 6.44 4.74
C GLN A 111 -17.92 5.41 5.07
N ARG A 112 -18.32 4.15 5.22
CA ARG A 112 -17.40 3.01 5.27
C ARG A 112 -17.91 1.93 4.34
N LEU A 113 -17.01 1.38 3.54
CA LEU A 113 -17.31 0.36 2.55
C LEU A 113 -16.35 -0.80 2.76
N ALA A 114 -16.90 -2.00 2.83
CA ALA A 114 -16.17 -3.26 3.00
C ALA A 114 -16.67 -4.25 1.94
N ASN A 115 -16.28 -4.01 0.69
CA ASN A 115 -16.50 -4.86 -0.48
C ASN A 115 -15.82 -4.18 -1.67
N VAL A 116 -15.01 -4.91 -2.44
CA VAL A 116 -14.24 -4.35 -3.55
C VAL A 116 -15.10 -3.70 -4.64
N GLU A 117 -16.25 -4.28 -4.97
CA GLU A 117 -17.18 -3.74 -5.98
C GLU A 117 -17.78 -2.41 -5.50
N ASN A 118 -18.21 -2.34 -4.25
CA ASN A 118 -18.77 -1.12 -3.67
C ASN A 118 -17.71 -0.03 -3.53
N VAL A 119 -16.48 -0.38 -3.15
CA VAL A 119 -15.36 0.57 -3.08
C VAL A 119 -15.06 1.15 -4.46
N ALA A 120 -14.94 0.29 -5.47
CA ALA A 120 -14.65 0.74 -6.84
C ALA A 120 -15.77 1.60 -7.42
N ALA A 121 -17.04 1.21 -7.21
CA ALA A 121 -18.20 1.99 -7.65
C ALA A 121 -18.24 3.37 -6.97
N ALA A 122 -18.05 3.42 -5.65
CA ALA A 122 -18.06 4.68 -4.92
C ALA A 122 -16.91 5.62 -5.32
N LEU A 123 -15.69 5.09 -5.51
CA LEU A 123 -14.57 5.88 -6.02
C LEU A 123 -14.86 6.45 -7.41
N ALA A 124 -15.35 5.61 -8.32
CA ALA A 124 -15.70 6.02 -9.67
C ALA A 124 -16.77 7.11 -9.67
N ASP A 125 -17.82 6.96 -8.85
CA ASP A 125 -18.90 7.94 -8.69
C ASP A 125 -18.37 9.26 -8.11
N HIS A 126 -17.66 9.21 -6.98
CA HIS A 126 -17.03 10.37 -6.35
C HIS A 126 -16.12 11.13 -7.32
N ASN A 127 -15.28 10.42 -8.07
CA ASN A 127 -14.35 11.04 -9.02
C ASN A 127 -15.09 11.62 -10.23
N SER A 128 -16.15 10.96 -10.70
CA SER A 128 -16.97 11.45 -11.82
C SER A 128 -17.75 12.69 -11.43
N LYS A 129 -18.40 12.69 -10.26
CA LYS A 129 -19.08 13.85 -9.69
C LYS A 129 -18.11 15.01 -9.48
N ALA A 130 -16.99 14.77 -8.81
CA ALA A 130 -15.99 15.80 -8.58
C ALA A 130 -15.47 16.42 -9.88
N LYS A 131 -15.16 15.62 -10.90
CA LYS A 131 -14.71 16.11 -12.22
C LYS A 131 -15.81 16.80 -13.04
N GLY A 132 -17.06 16.39 -12.86
CA GLY A 132 -18.19 16.95 -13.58
C GLY A 132 -18.67 18.28 -13.00
N TYR A 133 -18.62 18.41 -11.67
CA TYR A 133 -19.02 19.62 -10.95
C TYR A 133 -17.89 20.60 -10.73
N TRP A 134 -16.66 20.12 -10.52
CA TRP A 134 -15.50 20.96 -10.25
C TRP A 134 -14.39 20.73 -11.29
N GLY A 135 -13.73 21.81 -11.71
CA GLY A 135 -12.63 21.72 -12.67
C GLY A 135 -11.39 21.13 -12.02
N VAL A 136 -10.74 20.12 -12.61
CA VAL A 136 -9.49 19.57 -12.07
C VAL A 136 -8.39 20.64 -12.10
N SER A 137 -7.81 20.95 -10.95
CA SER A 137 -6.76 21.96 -10.79
C SER A 137 -5.37 21.30 -10.79
N GLY A 138 -4.87 21.03 -12.00
CA GLY A 138 -3.56 20.44 -12.23
C GLY A 138 -3.47 18.93 -11.97
N GLU A 139 -2.26 18.39 -12.10
CA GLU A 139 -2.01 16.96 -11.93
C GLU A 139 -2.08 16.52 -10.46
N PRO A 140 -2.58 15.30 -10.18
CA PRO A 140 -2.49 14.69 -8.85
C PRO A 140 -1.03 14.61 -8.41
N ARG A 141 -0.80 14.96 -7.15
CA ARG A 141 0.53 14.83 -6.55
C ARG A 141 0.53 13.65 -5.60
N THR A 142 1.68 13.03 -5.44
CA THR A 142 1.85 11.83 -4.61
C THR A 142 3.03 11.95 -3.65
N CYS A 143 2.94 11.25 -2.52
CA CYS A 143 4.10 10.99 -1.68
C CYS A 143 4.07 9.54 -1.17
N LEU A 144 5.24 8.99 -0.89
CA LEU A 144 5.34 7.75 -0.14
C LEU A 144 5.31 8.08 1.34
N THR A 145 4.64 7.26 2.12
CA THR A 145 4.67 7.38 3.57
C THR A 145 5.12 6.07 4.20
N PRO A 146 6.03 6.14 5.18
CA PRO A 146 6.25 5.02 6.06
C PRO A 146 5.01 4.88 6.96
N SER A 147 4.13 3.91 6.68
CA SER A 147 3.08 3.55 7.63
C SER A 147 3.57 2.40 8.52
N SER A 148 3.08 2.36 9.76
CA SER A 148 3.30 1.24 10.68
C SER A 148 2.74 -0.10 10.19
N ALA A 149 1.94 -0.09 9.12
CA ALA A 149 1.36 -1.25 8.47
C ALA A 149 1.94 -1.52 7.05
N GLY A 150 3.04 -0.86 6.68
CA GLY A 150 3.71 -0.96 5.36
C GLY A 150 3.78 0.38 4.62
N ALA A 151 4.67 0.51 3.62
CA ALA A 151 4.81 1.75 2.85
C ALA A 151 3.53 2.06 2.06
N GLY A 152 2.81 3.13 2.45
CA GLY A 152 1.60 3.62 1.80
C GLY A 152 1.88 4.73 0.79
N VAL A 153 0.93 5.00 -0.10
CA VAL A 153 0.98 6.15 -1.02
C VAL A 153 -0.13 7.12 -0.65
N PHE A 154 0.22 8.38 -0.45
CA PHE A 154 -0.78 9.44 -0.41
C PHE A 154 -0.92 10.06 -1.79
N VAL A 155 -2.15 10.31 -2.20
CA VAL A 155 -2.50 11.05 -3.41
C VAL A 155 -3.36 12.23 -3.01
N TRP A 156 -3.09 13.39 -3.57
CA TRP A 156 -3.96 14.55 -3.42
C TRP A 156 -4.36 15.10 -4.78
N THR A 157 -5.67 15.15 -5.00
CA THR A 157 -6.31 15.68 -6.19
C THR A 157 -7.05 16.96 -5.84
N ARG A 158 -6.74 18.04 -6.57
CA ARG A 158 -7.31 19.37 -6.32
C ARG A 158 -8.33 19.71 -7.39
N PHE A 159 -9.39 20.37 -6.96
CA PHE A 159 -10.47 20.82 -7.82
C PHE A 159 -10.73 22.30 -7.58
N ALA A 160 -10.77 23.09 -8.65
CA ALA A 160 -11.19 24.48 -8.63
C ALA A 160 -12.71 24.53 -8.61
N THR A 161 -13.25 25.36 -7.72
CA THR A 161 -14.68 25.67 -7.67
C THR A 161 -14.97 26.93 -8.48
N ASP A 162 -16.26 27.24 -8.65
CA ASP A 162 -16.70 28.48 -9.28
C ASP A 162 -16.48 29.72 -8.40
N TYR A 163 -16.18 29.51 -7.11
CA TYR A 163 -15.86 30.59 -6.19
C TYR A 163 -14.38 30.95 -6.27
N GLU A 164 -14.10 32.26 -6.38
CA GLU A 164 -12.78 32.78 -6.67
C GLU A 164 -11.74 32.37 -5.61
N GLY A 165 -10.74 31.59 -6.02
CA GLY A 165 -9.63 31.16 -5.16
C GLY A 165 -9.93 29.98 -4.24
N GLU A 166 -11.13 29.41 -4.29
CA GLU A 166 -11.52 28.28 -3.44
C GLU A 166 -11.21 26.93 -4.09
N VAL A 167 -10.67 26.01 -3.29
CA VAL A 167 -10.26 24.69 -3.75
C VAL A 167 -10.87 23.60 -2.87
N ILE A 168 -11.32 22.54 -3.54
CA ILE A 168 -11.66 21.27 -2.92
C ILE A 168 -10.51 20.31 -3.15
N THR A 169 -10.07 19.61 -2.11
CA THR A 169 -8.97 18.65 -2.19
C THR A 169 -9.42 17.30 -1.66
N PHE A 170 -9.19 16.25 -2.46
CA PHE A 170 -9.34 14.86 -2.05
C PHE A 170 -7.97 14.35 -1.64
N TYR A 171 -7.83 13.96 -0.38
CA TYR A 171 -6.64 13.31 0.15
C TYR A 171 -6.92 11.82 0.30
N ASP A 172 -6.27 11.00 -0.53
CA ASP A 172 -6.42 9.55 -0.50
C ASP A 172 -5.14 8.91 0.03
N GLU A 173 -5.22 8.24 1.17
CA GLU A 173 -4.17 7.36 1.68
C GLU A 173 -4.43 5.92 1.21
N HIS A 174 -3.48 5.35 0.48
CA HIS A 174 -3.54 4.01 -0.08
C HIS A 174 -2.56 3.10 0.64
N LEU A 175 -3.06 2.04 1.26
CA LEU A 175 -2.25 0.94 1.75
C LEU A 175 -2.33 -0.21 0.76
N PHE A 176 -1.19 -0.83 0.50
CA PHE A 176 -1.06 -1.96 -0.42
C PHE A 176 -0.98 -3.27 0.35
N ASP A 177 -1.43 -4.36 -0.27
CA ASP A 177 -1.13 -5.72 0.17
C ASP A 177 0.21 -6.20 -0.41
N ASP A 178 0.57 -7.43 -0.08
CA ASP A 178 1.82 -8.06 -0.53
C ASP A 178 1.86 -8.35 -2.04
N PHE A 179 0.72 -8.23 -2.73
CA PHE A 179 0.57 -8.42 -4.17
C PHE A 179 0.46 -7.09 -4.92
N GLU A 180 0.79 -5.96 -4.28
CA GLU A 180 0.76 -4.63 -4.87
C GLU A 180 -0.66 -4.16 -5.27
N HIS A 181 -1.69 -4.76 -4.69
CA HIS A 181 -3.06 -4.26 -4.82
C HIS A 181 -3.41 -3.34 -3.66
N VAL A 182 -4.25 -2.34 -3.91
CA VAL A 182 -4.71 -1.44 -2.85
C VAL A 182 -5.68 -2.20 -1.94
N ARG A 183 -5.31 -2.35 -0.67
CA ARG A 183 -6.12 -3.06 0.35
C ARG A 183 -6.94 -2.14 1.24
N CYS A 184 -6.53 -0.88 1.37
CA CYS A 184 -7.22 0.08 2.22
C CYS A 184 -7.07 1.48 1.64
N ILE A 185 -8.17 2.21 1.63
CA ILE A 185 -8.22 3.60 1.18
C ILE A 185 -8.85 4.45 2.27
N GLN A 186 -8.13 5.48 2.72
CA GLN A 186 -8.73 6.55 3.50
C GLN A 186 -8.85 7.79 2.63
N ARG A 187 -10.07 8.08 2.18
CA ARG A 187 -10.37 9.29 1.40
C ARG A 187 -10.85 10.39 2.35
N THR A 188 -10.17 11.52 2.36
CA THR A 188 -10.54 12.70 3.14
C THR A 188 -10.83 13.86 2.20
N LEU A 189 -12.07 14.32 2.20
CA LEU A 189 -12.52 15.47 1.42
C LEU A 189 -12.35 16.72 2.30
N VAL A 190 -11.64 17.72 1.76
CA VAL A 190 -11.34 18.99 2.44
C VAL A 190 -11.71 20.13 1.50
N ALA A 191 -12.32 21.18 2.04
CA ALA A 191 -12.56 22.45 1.38
C ALA A 191 -11.82 23.56 2.13
N ASP A 192 -11.39 24.59 1.40
CA ASP A 192 -10.69 25.73 2.00
C ASP A 192 -11.63 26.68 2.78
N ASN A 193 -12.95 26.59 2.59
CA ASN A 193 -13.93 27.36 3.35
C ASN A 193 -15.32 26.70 3.43
N VAL A 194 -16.26 27.38 4.12
CA VAL A 194 -17.62 26.90 4.40
C VAL A 194 -18.51 26.76 3.17
N LEU A 195 -18.38 27.62 2.15
CA LEU A 195 -19.19 27.52 0.93
C LEU A 195 -18.81 26.27 0.14
N ALA A 196 -17.50 26.07 -0.07
CA ALA A 196 -16.98 24.84 -0.67
C ALA A 196 -17.28 23.58 0.18
N GLU A 197 -17.42 23.70 1.50
CA GLU A 197 -17.89 22.59 2.36
C GLU A 197 -19.34 22.18 2.07
N GLU A 198 -20.24 23.16 1.91
CA GLU A 198 -21.64 22.92 1.56
C GLU A 198 -21.76 22.30 0.17
N ASP A 199 -20.94 22.76 -0.79
CA ASP A 199 -20.84 22.19 -2.12
C ASP A 199 -20.42 20.72 -2.09
N ILE A 200 -19.39 20.36 -1.30
CA ILE A 200 -19.00 18.95 -1.14
C ILE A 200 -20.18 18.12 -0.63
N ARG A 201 -20.93 18.61 0.36
CA ARG A 201 -22.09 17.89 0.89
C ARG A 201 -23.18 17.73 -0.17
N SER A 202 -23.46 18.79 -0.92
CA SER A 202 -24.47 18.79 -1.98
C SER A 202 -24.09 17.89 -3.15
N VAL A 203 -22.82 17.86 -3.57
CA VAL A 203 -22.38 17.08 -4.74
C VAL A 203 -22.14 15.62 -4.38
N MET A 204 -21.49 15.35 -3.25
CA MET A 204 -20.98 14.01 -2.92
C MET A 204 -21.97 13.19 -2.09
N PHE A 205 -22.83 13.85 -1.31
CA PHE A 205 -23.69 13.19 -0.32
C PHE A 205 -25.15 13.61 -0.44
N SER A 206 -25.55 14.32 -1.49
CA SER A 206 -26.97 14.44 -1.80
C SER A 206 -27.50 13.04 -2.09
N ASN A 207 -28.52 12.65 -1.32
CA ASN A 207 -29.34 11.51 -1.68
C ASN A 207 -30.06 11.91 -2.97
N ASP A 208 -29.72 11.29 -4.10
CA ASP A 208 -30.74 11.20 -5.15
C ASP A 208 -31.90 10.37 -4.58
N PRO A 209 -33.14 10.88 -4.59
CA PRO A 209 -34.32 10.11 -4.21
C PRO A 209 -34.54 8.89 -5.10
#